data_AF-A0A969MRU8-F1
#
_entry.id   AF-A0A969MRU8-F1
#
_cell.length_a   1.000
_cell.length_b   1.000
_cell.length_c   1.000
_cell.angle_alpha   90.00
_cell.angle_beta   90.00
_cell.angle_gamma   90.00
#
_symmetry.space_group_name_H-M   'P 1'
#
loop_
_entity.id
_entity.type
_entity.pdbx_description
1 polymer ?
#
loop_
_entity_poly.entity_id
_entity_poly.type
_entity_poly.pdbx_seq_one_letter_code
_entity_poly.pdbx_strand_id
1 'polypeptide(L)'
;MKRIPFNTYTQYSFWGNVDYIDNKAAMLERNKLATQLKKQGFIVKKHTLSNQLSKYSGLGQPDGRIGTVYYLDVFNKELNIGND
;
A
#
# COMPACT_ATOMS: atom_id res chain seq x y z
N MET A 1 11.18 -0.70 21.79
CA MET A 1 10.37 -0.65 20.56
C MET A 1 9.85 0.78 20.41
N LYS A 2 10.44 1.60 19.52
CA LYS A 2 10.01 3.01 19.35
C LYS A 2 8.66 3.04 18.63
N ARG A 3 7.63 3.65 19.24
CA ARG A 3 6.31 3.84 18.62
C ARG A 3 6.43 4.93 17.55
N ILE A 4 6.16 4.57 16.30
CA ILE A 4 6.07 5.53 15.20
C ILE A 4 4.71 6.23 15.34
N PRO A 5 4.66 7.58 15.39
CA PRO A 5 3.39 8.30 15.52
C PRO A 5 2.45 8.01 14.34
N PHE A 6 1.14 8.03 14.60
CA PHE A 6 0.08 7.58 13.68
C PHE A 6 -0.05 8.40 12.38
N ASN A 7 0.70 9.51 12.24
CA ASN A 7 0.61 10.45 11.13
C ASN A 7 1.87 10.55 10.25
N THR A 8 2.81 9.61 10.37
CA THR A 8 4.13 9.73 9.71
C THR A 8 4.20 9.18 8.29
N TYR A 9 3.14 8.53 7.79
CA TYR A 9 3.16 7.91 6.47
C TYR A 9 1.79 7.83 5.80
N THR A 10 1.80 7.87 4.48
CA THR A 10 0.63 7.60 3.63
C THR A 10 0.73 6.16 3.12
N GLN A 11 -0.36 5.40 3.24
CA GLN A 11 -0.44 4.04 2.70
C GLN A 11 -1.30 4.03 1.44
N TYR A 12 -0.78 3.44 0.37
CA TYR A 12 -1.52 3.14 -0.85
C TYR A 12 -1.74 1.63 -0.96
N SER A 13 -2.95 1.23 -1.34
CA SER A 13 -3.31 -0.16 -1.59
C SER A 13 -3.61 -0.39 -3.07
N PHE A 14 -3.12 -1.51 -3.59
CA PHE A 14 -3.37 -1.94 -4.97
C PHE A 14 -3.91 -3.37 -4.93
N TRP A 15 -5.20 -3.61 -5.18
CA TRP A 15 -5.76 -4.96 -5.18
C TRP A 15 -5.79 -5.61 -6.56
N GLY A 16 -5.05 -6.71 -6.70
CA GLY A 16 -5.20 -7.60 -7.85
C GLY A 16 -6.51 -8.38 -7.78
N ASN A 17 -7.17 -8.53 -8.93
CA ASN A 17 -8.48 -9.17 -9.11
C ASN A 17 -9.65 -8.43 -8.45
N VAL A 18 -9.44 -7.23 -7.88
CA VAL A 18 -10.51 -6.39 -7.34
C VAL A 18 -10.46 -4.98 -7.94
N ASP A 19 -9.36 -4.25 -7.73
CA ASP A 19 -9.16 -2.92 -8.34
C ASP A 19 -8.51 -3.01 -9.72
N TYR A 20 -7.66 -4.02 -9.91
CA TYR A 20 -6.91 -4.28 -11.13
C TYR A 20 -7.32 -5.62 -11.75
N ILE A 21 -7.16 -5.71 -13.07
CA ILE A 21 -7.52 -6.90 -13.86
C ILE A 21 -6.86 -8.19 -13.34
N ASP A 22 -5.60 -8.09 -12.92
CA ASP A 22 -4.84 -9.19 -12.34
C ASP A 22 -3.82 -8.72 -11.29
N ASN A 23 -3.20 -9.69 -10.62
CA ASN A 23 -2.13 -9.47 -9.65
C ASN A 23 -0.89 -8.80 -10.25
N LYS A 24 -0.61 -9.05 -11.55
CA LYS A 24 0.56 -8.50 -12.23
C LYS A 24 0.41 -6.99 -12.45
N ALA A 25 -0.77 -6.55 -12.87
CA ALA A 25 -1.14 -5.16 -13.06
C ALA A 25 -1.08 -4.38 -11.74
N ALA A 26 -1.68 -4.91 -10.67
CA ALA A 26 -1.62 -4.28 -9.35
C ALA A 26 -0.18 -4.11 -8.84
N MET A 27 0.65 -5.14 -9.00
CA MET A 27 2.06 -5.09 -8.62
C MET A 27 2.85 -4.06 -9.45
N LEU A 28 2.59 -3.99 -10.76
CA LEU A 28 3.24 -3.04 -11.67
C LEU A 28 2.91 -1.59 -11.29
N GLU A 29 1.65 -1.28 -11.02
CA GLU A 29 1.25 0.07 -10.60
C GLU A 29 1.85 0.48 -9.25
N ARG A 30 1.83 -0.43 -8.26
CA ARG A 30 2.55 -0.19 -6.98
C ARG A 30 4.03 0.13 -7.24
N ASN A 31 4.69 -0.64 -8.10
CA ASN A 31 6.12 -0.45 -8.39
C ASN A 31 6.41 0.84 -9.16
N LYS A 32 5.54 1.25 -10.10
CA LYS A 32 5.63 2.54 -10.79
C LYS A 32 5.54 3.70 -9.81
N LEU A 33 4.52 3.71 -8.95
CA LEU A 33 4.35 4.75 -7.93
C LEU A 33 5.53 4.78 -6.95
N ALA A 34 5.97 3.61 -6.47
CA ALA A 34 7.13 3.51 -5.59
C ALA A 34 8.39 4.13 -6.23
N THR A 35 8.58 3.94 -7.53
CA THR A 35 9.73 4.50 -8.27
C THR A 35 9.62 6.02 -8.40
N GLN A 36 8.44 6.54 -8.72
CA GLN A 36 8.20 7.99 -8.80
C GLN A 36 8.43 8.68 -7.44
N LEU A 37 7.88 8.13 -6.36
CA LEU A 37 8.02 8.68 -5.02
C LEU A 37 9.47 8.61 -4.51
N LYS A 38 10.19 7.53 -4.81
CA LYS A 38 11.63 7.47 -4.54
C LYS A 38 12.40 8.57 -5.26
N LYS A 39 12.08 8.86 -6.52
CA LYS A 39 12.69 9.97 -7.29
C LYS A 39 12.39 11.34 -6.69
N GLN A 40 11.23 11.50 -6.07
CA GLN A 40 10.85 12.71 -5.33
C GLN A 40 11.49 12.79 -3.93
N GLY A 41 12.25 11.77 -3.51
CA GLY A 41 12.98 11.77 -2.24
C GLY A 41 12.22 11.15 -1.06
N PHE A 42 11.05 10.57 -1.28
CA PHE A 42 10.32 9.85 -0.23
C PHE A 42 10.95 8.50 0.10
N ILE A 43 10.84 8.10 1.38
CA ILE A 43 11.16 6.73 1.80
C ILE A 43 9.90 5.89 1.56
N VAL A 44 10.04 4.78 0.84
CA VAL A 44 8.90 3.90 0.54
C VAL A 44 9.16 2.46 1.00
N LYS A 45 8.14 1.81 1.54
CA LYS A 45 8.15 0.39 1.90
C LYS A 45 7.03 -0.34 1.18
N LYS A 46 7.33 -1.54 0.67
CA LYS A 46 6.39 -2.36 -0.09
C LYS A 46 6.00 -3.56 0.73
N HIS A 47 4.70 -3.85 0.79
CA HIS A 47 4.16 -5.05 1.44
C HIS A 47 3.21 -5.77 0.48
N THR A 48 2.99 -7.06 0.73
CA THR A 48 2.05 -7.88 -0.03
C THR A 48 1.27 -8.73 0.95
N LEU A 49 -0.07 -8.67 0.90
CA LEU A 49 -0.95 -9.59 1.62
C LEU A 49 -1.72 -10.42 0.60
N SER A 50 -1.60 -11.74 0.68
CA SER A 50 -2.32 -12.67 -0.21
C SER A 50 -3.66 -13.09 0.40
N ASN A 51 -4.58 -13.58 -0.44
CA ASN A 51 -5.87 -14.16 -0.03
C ASN A 51 -6.72 -13.21 0.82
N GLN A 52 -6.73 -11.92 0.49
CA GLN A 52 -7.53 -10.95 1.20
C GLN A 52 -8.94 -10.91 0.62
N LEU A 53 -9.93 -10.93 1.51
CA LEU A 53 -11.34 -10.83 1.15
C LEU A 53 -11.74 -9.36 0.99
N SER A 54 -12.48 -9.07 -0.07
CA SER A 54 -13.02 -7.74 -0.31
C SER A 54 -13.93 -7.30 0.82
N LYS A 55 -13.57 -6.19 1.47
CA LYS A 55 -14.40 -5.60 2.51
C LYS A 55 -15.40 -4.68 1.83
N TYR A 56 -16.67 -5.10 1.87
CA TYR A 56 -17.88 -4.34 1.54
C TYR A 56 -18.36 -4.36 0.07
N SER A 57 -19.35 -5.21 -0.18
CA SER A 57 -20.47 -4.96 -1.08
C SER A 57 -21.41 -3.89 -0.50
N GLY A 58 -22.30 -3.32 -1.31
CA GLY A 58 -23.20 -2.22 -0.92
C GLY A 58 -24.12 -2.46 0.28
N LEU A 59 -24.18 -3.68 0.83
CA LEU A 59 -24.94 -4.03 2.04
C LEU A 59 -24.06 -4.20 3.30
N GLY A 60 -22.80 -3.77 3.26
CA GLY A 60 -21.88 -3.90 4.39
C GLY A 60 -21.33 -5.33 4.60
N GLN A 61 -21.65 -6.26 3.70
CA GLN A 61 -21.12 -7.63 3.69
C GLN A 61 -19.95 -7.75 2.71
N PRO A 62 -18.95 -8.61 2.93
CA PRO A 62 -17.92 -8.87 1.92
C PRO A 62 -18.57 -9.40 0.62
N ASP A 63 -18.12 -8.91 -0.53
CA ASP A 63 -18.67 -9.30 -1.84
C ASP A 63 -18.22 -10.70 -2.30
N GLY A 64 -17.38 -11.37 -1.51
CA GLY A 64 -16.85 -12.70 -1.78
C GLY A 64 -15.60 -12.73 -2.67
N ARG A 65 -15.18 -11.60 -3.25
CA ARG A 65 -13.97 -11.54 -4.10
C ARG A 65 -12.72 -11.64 -3.24
N ILE A 66 -11.80 -12.49 -3.68
CA ILE A 66 -10.52 -12.72 -3.04
C ILE A 66 -9.42 -12.20 -3.95
N GLY A 67 -8.54 -11.37 -3.40
CA GLY A 67 -7.45 -10.74 -4.13
C GLY A 67 -6.13 -10.74 -3.35
N THR A 68 -5.06 -10.39 -4.06
CA THR A 68 -3.77 -10.06 -3.44
C THR A 68 -3.65 -8.54 -3.35
N VAL A 69 -3.22 -8.07 -2.19
CA VAL A 69 -3.09 -6.67 -1.84
C VAL A 69 -1.63 -6.30 -1.86
N TYR A 70 -1.26 -5.37 -2.73
CA TYR A 70 0.08 -4.82 -2.77
C TYR A 70 0.03 -3.45 -2.09
N TYR A 71 0.61 -3.32 -0.90
CA TYR A 71 0.68 -2.04 -0.19
C TYR A 71 1.97 -1.29 -0.48
N LEU A 72 1.89 0.04 -0.46
CA LEU A 72 3.00 0.97 -0.51
C LEU A 72 2.86 1.99 0.62
N ASP A 73 3.74 1.90 1.60
CA ASP A 73 3.85 2.90 2.67
C ASP A 73 4.86 3.96 2.24
N VAL A 74 4.50 5.23 2.40
CA VAL A 74 5.27 6.40 1.94
C VAL A 74 5.50 7.31 3.13
N PHE A 75 6.75 7.43 3.53
CA PHE A 75 7.16 8.20 4.71
C PHE A 75 7.77 9.54 4.27
N ASN A 76 7.35 10.63 4.92
CA ASN A 76 7.95 11.95 4.75
C ASN A 76 9.38 11.94 5.31
N LYS A 77 10.35 12.36 4.48
CA LYS A 77 11.77 12.35 4.84
C LYS A 77 12.08 13.27 6.03
N GLU A 78 11.34 14.37 6.17
CA GLU A 78 11.56 15.38 7.21
C GLU A 78 11.22 14.92 8.63
N LEU A 79 10.42 13.87 8.80
CA LEU A 79 10.05 13.32 10.11
C LEU A 79 10.98 12.19 10.59
N ASN A 80 11.99 11.83 9.79
CA ASN A 80 12.98 10.79 10.12
C ASN A 80 14.35 11.36 10.51
N ILE A 81 14.50 12.68 10.58
CA ILE A 81 15.71 13.36 11.09
C ILE A 81 15.58 13.43 12.61
N GLY A 82 15.95 12.35 13.28
CA GLY A 82 15.89 12.31 14.74
C GLY A 82 16.32 10.97 15.26
N ASN A 83 17.49 10.49 14.84
CA ASN A 83 18.32 9.48 15.50
C ASN A 83 19.72 9.54 14.86
N ASP A 84 20.49 10.58 15.21
CA ASP A 84 21.93 10.36 15.46
C ASP A 84 22.07 9.63 16.80
#